data_AF-A0A8J9WU71-F1
#
_entry.id   AF-A0A8J9WU71-F1
#
_cell.length_a   1.000
_cell.length_b   1.000
_cell.length_c   1.000
_cell.angle_alpha   90.00
_cell.angle_beta   90.00
_cell.angle_gamma   90.00
#
_symmetry.space_group_name_H-M   'P 1'
#
loop_
_entity.id
_entity.type
_entity.pdbx_description
1 polymer ?
#
loop_
_entity_poly.entity_id
_entity_poly.type
_entity_poly.pdbx_seq_one_letter_code
_entity_poly.pdbx_strand_id
1 'polypeptide(L)'
;MPHSFAGSRSSRNIPKCSAPKFELHICTNKTCKKQGSIEVLRFAQDLGVAELRVESTGCLGGCGSGPNMILQPGEVPLRHVSTPARMAEVLRTFCDLDIPDVLLKATELRLAGNAEARGGDLRRAVELYTQGIELRPPSGLHMLLSNRSGALLTLGDKSGALADANSAAMLAPPGFHTAYVRQVEACAALGRYREAAEALAAAAERDPSFAKTQEYKSLSTQLTAYFQGVRK
;
A
#
# COMPACT_ATOMS: atom_id res chain seq x y z
N MET A 1 57.60 -9.80 -0.50
CA MET A 1 56.89 -10.08 0.76
C MET A 1 55.39 -9.82 0.54
N PRO A 2 54.58 -10.85 0.27
CA PRO A 2 53.14 -10.70 0.09
C PRO A 2 52.43 -10.87 1.44
N HIS A 3 51.66 -9.87 1.87
CA HIS A 3 50.74 -10.02 3.00
C HIS A 3 49.37 -10.47 2.48
N SER A 4 49.06 -11.75 2.71
CA SER A 4 47.74 -12.35 2.55
C SER A 4 46.80 -11.81 3.62
N PHE A 5 45.71 -11.15 3.21
CA PHE A 5 44.55 -10.90 4.07
C PHE A 5 43.51 -12.00 3.82
N ALA A 6 43.51 -13.01 4.69
CA ALA A 6 42.44 -13.99 4.78
C ALA A 6 41.26 -13.36 5.54
N GLY A 7 40.29 -12.81 4.79
CA GLY A 7 39.02 -12.35 5.35
C GLY A 7 38.06 -13.54 5.52
N SER A 8 37.90 -13.99 6.75
CA SER A 8 36.89 -14.98 7.14
C SER A 8 35.48 -14.40 6.90
N ARG A 9 34.81 -14.90 5.86
CA ARG A 9 33.38 -14.63 5.67
C ARG A 9 32.60 -15.42 6.71
N SER A 10 32.39 -14.81 7.86
CA SER A 10 31.33 -15.20 8.81
C SER A 10 30.01 -15.20 8.04
N SER A 11 29.49 -16.40 7.77
CA SER A 11 28.15 -16.61 7.25
C SER A 11 27.17 -16.08 8.28
N ARG A 12 26.68 -14.86 8.06
CA ARG A 12 25.53 -14.32 8.79
C ARG A 12 24.39 -15.32 8.64
N ASN A 13 24.03 -15.94 9.76
CA ASN A 13 22.94 -16.88 9.86
C ASN A 13 21.64 -16.07 9.74
N ILE A 14 21.16 -15.91 8.50
CA ILE A 14 19.86 -15.28 8.22
C ILE A 14 18.80 -16.27 8.74
N PRO A 15 17.94 -15.88 9.70
CA PRO A 15 16.88 -16.76 10.15
C PRO A 15 16.02 -17.14 8.94
N LYS A 16 15.91 -18.44 8.65
CA LYS A 16 14.99 -18.96 7.64
C LYS A 16 13.58 -18.50 8.05
N CYS A 17 12.96 -17.60 7.27
CA CYS A 17 11.53 -17.38 7.36
C CYS A 17 10.85 -18.73 7.18
N SER A 18 10.15 -19.21 8.20
CA SER A 18 9.30 -20.39 8.10
C SER A 18 8.28 -20.16 6.98
N ALA A 19 7.97 -21.21 6.22
CA ALA A 19 6.95 -21.14 5.18
C ALA A 19 5.60 -20.71 5.80
N PRO A 20 4.77 -19.93 5.06
CA PRO A 20 3.45 -19.53 5.56
C PRO A 20 2.61 -20.79 5.85
N LYS A 21 1.83 -20.74 6.92
CA LYS A 21 0.92 -21.82 7.33
C LYS A 21 -0.33 -21.85 6.45
N PHE A 22 -0.76 -20.68 5.98
CA PHE A 22 -1.94 -20.50 5.15
C PHE A 22 -1.62 -19.72 3.88
N GLU A 23 -2.29 -20.07 2.79
CA GLU A 23 -2.29 -19.29 1.55
C GLU A 23 -3.72 -18.90 1.17
N LEU A 24 -3.95 -17.61 0.96
CA LEU A 24 -5.24 -17.05 0.61
C LEU A 24 -5.18 -16.44 -0.78
N HIS A 25 -5.91 -17.06 -1.70
CA HIS A 25 -5.99 -16.66 -3.10
C HIS A 25 -7.28 -15.88 -3.36
N ILE A 26 -7.18 -14.58 -3.64
CA ILE A 26 -8.33 -13.69 -3.78
C ILE A 26 -8.59 -13.37 -5.25
N CYS A 27 -9.80 -13.66 -5.74
CA CYS A 27 -10.19 -13.37 -7.11
C CYS A 27 -10.21 -11.85 -7.37
N THR A 28 -9.42 -11.40 -8.35
CA THR A 28 -9.37 -9.99 -8.79
C THR A 28 -9.86 -9.81 -10.22
N ASN A 29 -10.70 -10.73 -10.72
CA ASN A 29 -11.36 -10.57 -12.02
C ASN A 29 -12.43 -9.44 -11.97
N LYS A 30 -12.88 -8.98 -13.15
CA LYS A 30 -13.74 -7.79 -13.35
C LYS A 30 -14.93 -7.71 -12.40
N THR A 31 -15.68 -8.81 -12.20
CA THR A 31 -16.86 -8.82 -11.31
C THR A 31 -16.48 -8.70 -9.84
N CYS A 32 -15.46 -9.44 -9.37
CA CYS A 32 -15.01 -9.37 -7.99
C CYS A 32 -14.39 -8.00 -7.66
N LYS A 33 -13.70 -7.36 -8.61
CA LYS A 33 -13.21 -5.99 -8.48
C LYS A 33 -14.35 -5.00 -8.20
N LYS A 34 -15.47 -5.11 -8.94
CA LYS A 34 -16.66 -4.29 -8.72
C LYS A 34 -17.35 -4.54 -7.36
N GLN A 35 -17.09 -5.70 -6.76
CA GLN A 35 -17.65 -6.12 -5.48
C GLN A 35 -16.68 -5.94 -4.30
N GLY A 36 -15.57 -5.19 -4.50
CA GLY A 36 -14.66 -4.81 -3.42
C GLY A 36 -13.43 -5.69 -3.22
N SER A 37 -13.12 -6.62 -4.14
CA SER A 37 -12.02 -7.59 -3.92
C SER A 37 -10.64 -6.95 -3.79
N ILE A 38 -10.42 -5.76 -4.37
CA ILE A 38 -9.16 -5.02 -4.24
C ILE A 38 -8.98 -4.47 -2.83
N GLU A 39 -10.05 -3.97 -2.21
CA GLU A 39 -10.00 -3.41 -0.86
C GLU A 39 -9.74 -4.52 0.17
N VAL A 40 -10.37 -5.68 -0.03
CA VAL A 40 -10.18 -6.85 0.81
C VAL A 40 -8.79 -7.49 0.62
N LEU A 41 -8.30 -7.57 -0.63
CA LEU A 41 -6.94 -8.04 -0.91
C LEU A 41 -5.89 -7.20 -0.18
N ARG A 42 -6.00 -5.87 -0.27
CA ARG A 42 -5.08 -4.95 0.42
C ARG A 42 -5.17 -5.14 1.93
N PHE A 43 -6.38 -5.12 2.50
CA PHE A 43 -6.57 -5.37 3.92
C PHE A 43 -5.88 -6.65 4.38
N ALA A 44 -6.08 -7.77 3.66
CA ALA A 44 -5.48 -9.05 4.02
C ALA A 44 -3.94 -9.04 3.90
N GLN A 45 -3.38 -8.37 2.88
CA GLN A 45 -1.93 -8.19 2.72
C GLN A 45 -1.34 -7.31 3.84
N ASP A 46 -2.09 -6.30 4.28
CA ASP A 46 -1.66 -5.36 5.30
C ASP A 46 -1.75 -5.92 6.73
N LEU A 47 -2.35 -7.10 6.94
CA LEU A 47 -2.36 -7.74 8.26
C LEU A 47 -0.94 -8.01 8.78
N GLY A 48 0.03 -8.20 7.88
CA GLY A 48 1.43 -8.43 8.27
C GLY A 48 1.64 -9.71 9.09
N VAL A 49 0.69 -10.65 9.01
CA VAL A 49 0.76 -11.92 9.74
C VAL A 49 1.68 -12.88 8.98
N ALA A 50 2.79 -13.25 9.59
CA ALA A 50 3.82 -14.11 8.97
C ALA A 50 3.27 -15.49 8.55
N GLU A 51 2.22 -15.96 9.21
CA GLU A 51 1.57 -17.25 8.96
C GLU A 51 0.65 -17.23 7.73
N LEU A 52 0.31 -16.05 7.19
CA LEU A 52 -0.65 -15.90 6.09
C LEU A 52 0.02 -15.27 4.86
N ARG A 53 0.08 -16.02 3.77
CA ARG A 53 0.40 -15.47 2.45
C ARG A 53 -0.88 -15.11 1.71
N VAL A 54 -0.93 -13.91 1.13
CA VAL A 54 -2.11 -13.43 0.39
C VAL A 54 -1.72 -13.07 -1.04
N GLU A 55 -2.36 -13.72 -2.00
CA GLU A 55 -2.09 -13.54 -3.43
C GLU A 55 -3.37 -13.21 -4.20
N SER A 56 -3.24 -12.37 -5.22
CA SER A 56 -4.30 -12.15 -6.19
C SER A 56 -4.32 -13.28 -7.21
N THR A 57 -5.51 -13.75 -7.57
CA THR A 57 -5.68 -14.77 -8.62
C THR A 57 -6.68 -14.33 -9.68
N GLY A 58 -6.72 -15.11 -10.76
CA GLY A 58 -7.68 -14.99 -11.86
C GLY A 58 -9.11 -15.34 -11.45
N CYS A 59 -9.96 -15.61 -12.44
CA CYS A 59 -11.35 -15.98 -12.17
C CYS A 59 -11.43 -17.36 -11.51
N LEU A 60 -12.02 -17.44 -10.31
CA LEU A 60 -12.26 -18.70 -9.59
C LEU A 60 -13.63 -19.33 -9.93
N GLY A 61 -14.36 -18.80 -10.91
CA GLY A 61 -15.73 -19.23 -11.22
C GLY A 61 -16.75 -18.84 -10.14
N GLY A 62 -18.00 -19.30 -10.28
CA GLY A 62 -19.08 -19.06 -9.29
C GLY A 62 -19.52 -17.60 -9.18
N CYS A 63 -19.66 -16.89 -10.32
CA CYS A 63 -20.06 -15.49 -10.38
C CYS A 63 -21.52 -15.28 -9.90
N GLY A 64 -21.73 -14.23 -9.09
CA GLY A 64 -23.03 -13.91 -8.45
C GLY A 64 -22.89 -13.46 -6.99
N SER A 65 -21.75 -13.78 -6.37
CA SER A 65 -21.55 -13.74 -4.90
C SER A 65 -20.13 -13.37 -4.47
N GLY A 66 -19.36 -12.65 -5.29
CA GLY A 66 -17.96 -12.34 -5.01
C GLY A 66 -17.78 -11.27 -3.93
N PRO A 67 -16.53 -10.99 -3.51
CA PRO A 67 -15.28 -11.64 -3.90
C PRO A 67 -15.21 -13.13 -3.54
N ASN A 68 -14.75 -13.94 -4.49
CA ASN A 68 -14.49 -15.37 -4.29
C ASN A 68 -13.01 -15.57 -3.94
N MET A 69 -12.74 -16.51 -3.04
CA MET A 69 -11.39 -16.80 -2.56
C MET A 69 -11.22 -18.29 -2.30
N ILE A 70 -9.98 -18.74 -2.29
CA ILE A 70 -9.62 -20.09 -1.85
C ILE A 70 -8.59 -19.96 -0.73
N LEU A 71 -8.86 -20.65 0.38
CA LEU A 71 -7.92 -20.79 1.49
C LEU A 71 -7.26 -22.17 1.45
N GLN A 72 -5.94 -22.18 1.55
CA GLN A 72 -5.12 -23.38 1.67
C GLN A 72 -4.40 -23.39 3.03
N PRO A 73 -4.10 -24.58 3.60
CA PRO A 73 -4.38 -25.92 3.07
C PRO A 73 -5.88 -26.30 3.09
N GLY A 74 -6.30 -27.23 2.23
CA GLY A 74 -7.67 -27.76 2.19
C GLY A 74 -8.60 -27.20 1.10
N GLU A 75 -8.12 -26.26 0.27
CA GLU A 75 -8.85 -25.66 -0.85
C GLU A 75 -10.27 -25.19 -0.49
N VAL A 76 -10.41 -24.58 0.70
CA VAL A 76 -11.71 -24.16 1.22
C VAL A 76 -12.23 -22.97 0.42
N PRO A 77 -13.36 -23.10 -0.30
CA PRO A 77 -13.90 -22.00 -1.08
C PRO A 77 -14.64 -21.01 -0.18
N LEU A 78 -14.24 -19.75 -0.25
CA LEU A 78 -14.85 -18.64 0.49
C LEU A 78 -15.57 -17.72 -0.49
N ARG A 79 -16.80 -17.35 -0.15
CA ARG A 79 -17.68 -16.49 -0.96
C ARG A 79 -18.23 -15.35 -0.11
N HIS A 80 -18.66 -14.27 -0.76
CA HIS A 80 -19.22 -13.08 -0.10
C HIS A 80 -18.26 -12.38 0.88
N VAL A 81 -16.95 -12.47 0.66
CA VAL A 81 -15.95 -11.80 1.50
C VAL A 81 -15.63 -10.43 0.89
N SER A 82 -16.60 -9.51 0.94
CA SER A 82 -16.53 -8.19 0.30
C SER A 82 -16.06 -7.06 1.20
N THR A 83 -15.95 -7.30 2.51
CA THR A 83 -15.55 -6.30 3.49
C THR A 83 -14.36 -6.78 4.34
N PRO A 84 -13.52 -5.86 4.83
CA PRO A 84 -12.48 -6.17 5.81
C PRO A 84 -13.00 -6.87 7.06
N ALA A 85 -14.18 -6.47 7.56
CA ALA A 85 -14.80 -7.11 8.71
C ALA A 85 -15.10 -8.60 8.43
N ARG A 86 -15.71 -8.89 7.27
CA ARG A 86 -15.98 -10.27 6.86
C ARG A 86 -14.69 -11.07 6.64
N MET A 87 -13.64 -10.43 6.11
CA MET A 87 -12.33 -11.05 5.99
C MET A 87 -11.73 -11.38 7.37
N ALA A 88 -11.80 -10.45 8.32
CA ALA A 88 -11.31 -10.70 9.67
C ALA A 88 -12.08 -11.86 10.35
N GLU A 89 -13.39 -11.93 10.18
CA GLU A 89 -14.20 -13.07 10.66
C GLU A 89 -13.76 -14.40 10.05
N VAL A 90 -13.52 -14.43 8.73
CA VAL A 90 -13.03 -15.61 8.02
C VAL A 90 -11.66 -16.04 8.56
N LEU A 91 -10.72 -15.11 8.71
CA LEU A 91 -9.37 -15.43 9.19
C LEU A 91 -9.38 -15.89 10.65
N ARG A 92 -10.22 -15.32 11.51
CA ARG A 92 -10.44 -15.81 12.88
C ARG A 92 -11.01 -17.23 12.87
N THR A 93 -11.99 -17.50 12.02
CA THR A 93 -12.71 -18.79 12.01
C THR A 93 -11.88 -19.92 11.40
N PHE A 94 -11.22 -19.67 10.27
CA PHE A 94 -10.57 -20.71 9.47
C PHE A 94 -9.05 -20.79 9.70
N CYS A 95 -8.43 -19.70 10.19
CA CYS A 95 -6.99 -19.64 10.39
C CYS A 95 -6.57 -19.47 11.86
N ASP A 96 -7.53 -19.26 12.77
CA ASP A 96 -7.27 -18.93 14.18
C ASP A 96 -6.34 -17.72 14.34
N LEU A 97 -6.49 -16.73 13.44
CA LEU A 97 -5.68 -15.52 13.45
C LEU A 97 -6.40 -14.41 14.21
N ASP A 98 -5.74 -13.88 15.24
CA ASP A 98 -6.23 -12.71 15.96
C ASP A 98 -5.94 -11.43 15.16
N ILE A 99 -7.02 -10.73 14.81
CA ILE A 99 -6.95 -9.48 14.05
C ILE A 99 -7.24 -8.34 15.02
N PRO A 100 -6.28 -7.42 15.27
CA PRO A 100 -6.49 -6.32 16.21
C PRO A 100 -7.66 -5.43 15.81
N ASP A 101 -8.58 -5.16 16.75
CA ASP A 101 -9.75 -4.31 16.48
C ASP A 101 -9.35 -2.90 16.04
N VAL A 102 -8.22 -2.39 16.54
CA VAL A 102 -7.64 -1.11 16.12
C VAL A 102 -7.31 -1.11 14.61
N LEU A 103 -6.77 -2.22 14.09
CA LEU A 103 -6.45 -2.36 12.67
C LEU A 103 -7.72 -2.42 11.83
N LEU A 104 -8.74 -3.16 12.29
CA LEU A 104 -10.04 -3.23 11.63
C LEU A 104 -10.68 -1.84 11.57
N LYS A 105 -10.71 -1.12 12.70
CA LYS A 105 -11.29 0.22 12.79
C LYS A 105 -10.55 1.24 11.92
N ALA A 106 -9.23 1.24 11.93
CA ALA A 106 -8.43 2.11 11.07
C ALA A 106 -8.68 1.82 9.58
N THR A 107 -8.87 0.54 9.22
CA THR A 107 -9.23 0.14 7.86
C THR A 107 -10.61 0.64 7.46
N GLU A 108 -11.61 0.52 8.33
CA GLU A 108 -12.96 1.06 8.08
C GLU A 108 -12.91 2.57 7.83
N LEU A 109 -12.20 3.32 8.68
CA LEU A 109 -12.04 4.77 8.53
C LEU A 109 -11.34 5.13 7.22
N ARG A 110 -10.32 4.36 6.83
CA ARG A 110 -9.66 4.51 5.52
C ARG A 110 -10.63 4.27 4.36
N LEU A 111 -11.45 3.23 4.42
CA LEU A 111 -12.40 2.92 3.35
C LEU A 111 -13.54 3.94 3.27
N ALA A 112 -14.04 4.40 4.42
CA ALA A 112 -15.00 5.49 4.48
C ALA A 112 -14.40 6.77 3.89
N GLY A 113 -13.18 7.15 4.29
CA GLY A 113 -12.48 8.30 3.72
C GLY A 113 -12.27 8.18 2.21
N ASN A 114 -11.97 6.98 1.70
CA ASN A 114 -11.87 6.73 0.26
C ASN A 114 -13.23 6.93 -0.45
N ALA A 115 -14.33 6.50 0.18
CA ALA A 115 -15.66 6.68 -0.37
C ALA A 115 -16.03 8.16 -0.46
N GLU A 116 -15.79 8.94 0.59
CA GLU A 116 -16.01 10.38 0.61
C GLU A 116 -15.16 11.11 -0.43
N ALA A 117 -13.86 10.75 -0.55
CA ALA A 117 -12.98 11.31 -1.55
C ALA A 117 -13.45 11.03 -2.99
N ARG A 118 -13.97 9.82 -3.26
CA ARG A 118 -14.58 9.48 -4.56
C ARG A 118 -15.91 10.21 -4.78
N GLY A 119 -16.65 10.49 -3.72
CA GLY A 119 -17.88 11.29 -3.74
C GLY A 119 -17.64 12.80 -3.90
N GLY A 120 -16.40 13.24 -3.72
CA GLY A 120 -15.99 14.64 -3.86
C GLY A 120 -15.92 15.42 -2.53
N ASP A 121 -16.35 14.83 -1.41
CA ASP A 121 -16.19 15.45 -0.09
C ASP A 121 -14.78 15.18 0.48
N LEU A 122 -13.83 15.94 -0.03
CA LEU A 122 -12.43 15.82 0.37
C LEU A 122 -12.20 16.25 1.83
N ARG A 123 -13.02 17.16 2.38
CA ARG A 123 -12.90 17.59 3.78
C ARG A 123 -13.27 16.46 4.71
N ARG A 124 -14.42 15.82 4.45
CA ARG A 124 -14.84 14.65 5.20
C ARG A 124 -13.85 13.49 5.07
N ALA A 125 -13.28 13.29 3.88
CA ALA A 125 -12.23 12.30 3.66
C ALA A 125 -11.01 12.57 4.56
N VAL A 126 -10.52 13.81 4.63
CA VAL A 126 -9.40 14.20 5.49
C VAL A 126 -9.70 13.95 6.98
N GLU A 127 -10.91 14.26 7.44
CA GLU A 127 -11.33 13.97 8.82
C GLU A 127 -11.27 12.47 9.13
N LEU A 128 -11.84 11.64 8.24
CA LEU A 128 -11.87 10.18 8.42
C LEU A 128 -10.47 9.57 8.41
N TYR A 129 -9.60 10.02 7.49
CA TYR A 129 -8.20 9.59 7.50
C TYR A 129 -7.48 10.02 8.77
N THR A 130 -7.75 11.23 9.27
CA THR A 130 -7.13 11.75 10.50
C THR A 130 -7.52 10.90 11.70
N GLN A 131 -8.81 10.57 11.86
CA GLN A 131 -9.27 9.64 12.90
C GLN A 131 -8.56 8.29 12.78
N GLY A 132 -8.40 7.76 11.56
CA GLY A 132 -7.68 6.50 11.34
C GLY A 132 -6.19 6.57 11.73
N ILE A 133 -5.54 7.70 11.49
CA ILE A 133 -4.14 7.95 11.86
C ILE A 133 -3.99 8.03 13.38
N GLU A 134 -4.93 8.68 14.07
CA GLU A 134 -4.93 8.82 15.54
C GLU A 134 -5.04 7.49 16.27
N LEU A 135 -5.66 6.48 15.64
CA LEU A 135 -5.71 5.11 16.18
C LEU A 135 -4.34 4.41 16.23
N ARG A 136 -3.34 4.91 15.48
CA ARG A 136 -1.99 4.32 15.38
C ARG A 136 -2.04 2.80 15.13
N PRO A 137 -2.67 2.36 14.03
CA PRO A 137 -2.77 0.94 13.75
C PRO A 137 -1.37 0.33 13.59
N PRO A 138 -1.18 -0.94 13.99
CA PRO A 138 0.11 -1.63 13.90
C PRO A 138 0.61 -1.75 12.45
N SER A 139 -0.29 -1.65 11.47
CA SER A 139 0.01 -1.67 10.04
C SER A 139 -0.95 -0.77 9.25
N GLY A 140 -0.66 -0.53 7.96
CA GLY A 140 -1.53 0.26 7.07
C GLY A 140 -1.52 1.78 7.28
N LEU A 141 -0.76 2.30 8.25
CA LEU A 141 -0.63 3.74 8.50
C LEU A 141 -0.14 4.53 7.27
N HIS A 142 0.76 3.94 6.48
CA HIS A 142 1.28 4.54 5.24
C HIS A 142 0.17 4.82 4.21
N MET A 143 -0.88 4.00 4.14
CA MET A 143 -2.00 4.24 3.23
C MET A 143 -2.89 5.38 3.69
N LEU A 144 -3.18 5.47 5.00
CA LEU A 144 -3.98 6.56 5.55
C LEU A 144 -3.28 7.91 5.29
N LEU A 145 -1.97 7.98 5.56
CA LEU A 145 -1.15 9.15 5.27
C LEU A 145 -1.10 9.47 3.77
N SER A 146 -0.89 8.46 2.91
CA SER A 146 -0.86 8.66 1.46
C SER A 146 -2.21 9.15 0.90
N ASN A 147 -3.33 8.65 1.44
CA ASN A 147 -4.66 9.07 1.02
C ASN A 147 -4.99 10.48 1.52
N ARG A 148 -4.65 10.80 2.79
CA ARG A 148 -4.82 12.14 3.34
C ARG A 148 -3.96 13.15 2.60
N SER A 149 -2.72 12.80 2.26
CA SER A 149 -1.82 13.60 1.42
C SER A 149 -2.48 13.98 0.09
N GLY A 150 -3.04 13.01 -0.63
CA GLY A 150 -3.73 13.27 -1.90
C GLY A 150 -4.96 14.19 -1.75
N ALA A 151 -5.74 13.99 -0.68
CA ALA A 151 -6.91 14.83 -0.39
C ALA A 151 -6.51 16.27 -0.02
N LEU A 152 -5.50 16.44 0.85
CA LEU A 152 -4.94 17.74 1.23
C LEU A 152 -4.38 18.48 0.02
N LEU A 153 -3.69 17.78 -0.87
CA LEU A 153 -3.13 18.36 -2.09
C LEU A 153 -4.23 18.95 -2.98
N THR A 154 -5.34 18.23 -3.12
CA THR A 154 -6.49 18.67 -3.92
C THR A 154 -7.25 19.82 -3.24
N LEU A 155 -7.26 19.86 -1.91
CA LEU A 155 -7.78 20.98 -1.12
C LEU A 155 -6.85 22.21 -1.11
N GLY A 156 -5.65 22.11 -1.67
CA GLY A 156 -4.67 23.20 -1.76
C GLY A 156 -3.71 23.29 -0.57
N ASP A 157 -3.84 22.44 0.45
CA ASP A 157 -2.85 22.33 1.53
C ASP A 157 -1.65 21.49 1.08
N LYS A 158 -0.80 22.12 0.27
CA LYS A 158 0.38 21.50 -0.32
C LYS A 158 1.43 21.14 0.74
N SER A 159 1.54 21.94 1.81
CA SER A 159 2.50 21.73 2.89
C SER A 159 2.10 20.53 3.76
N GLY A 160 0.82 20.45 4.16
CA GLY A 160 0.28 19.29 4.85
C GLY A 160 0.36 18.03 4.00
N ALA A 161 0.06 18.14 2.71
CA ALA A 161 0.19 17.03 1.78
C ALA A 161 1.62 16.48 1.70
N LEU A 162 2.64 17.35 1.64
CA LEU A 162 4.04 16.93 1.63
C LEU A 162 4.46 16.27 2.95
N ALA A 163 4.02 16.81 4.09
CA ALA A 163 4.32 16.23 5.40
C ALA A 163 3.78 14.79 5.53
N ASP A 164 2.53 14.59 5.10
CA ASP A 164 1.92 13.25 5.05
C ASP A 164 2.60 12.33 4.04
N ALA A 165 2.95 12.85 2.86
CA ALA A 165 3.63 12.06 1.82
C ALA A 165 5.01 11.57 2.27
N ASN A 166 5.80 12.44 2.92
CA ASN A 166 7.09 12.08 3.50
C ASN A 166 6.93 10.98 4.55
N SER A 167 5.95 11.13 5.44
CA SER A 167 5.65 10.14 6.48
C SER A 167 5.20 8.80 5.88
N ALA A 168 4.35 8.85 4.85
CA ALA A 168 3.92 7.67 4.12
C ALA A 168 5.11 6.96 3.43
N ALA A 169 6.01 7.71 2.79
CA ALA A 169 7.18 7.17 2.10
C ALA A 169 8.19 6.52 3.06
N MET A 170 8.37 7.09 4.26
CA MET A 170 9.21 6.48 5.30
C MET A 170 8.67 5.11 5.75
N LEU A 171 7.34 5.00 5.87
CA LEU A 171 6.63 3.82 6.35
C LEU A 171 6.24 2.82 5.24
N ALA A 172 6.45 3.18 3.98
CA ALA A 172 5.98 2.39 2.84
C ALA A 172 6.71 1.04 2.78
N PRO A 173 5.98 -0.09 2.69
CA PRO A 173 6.59 -1.38 2.37
C PRO A 173 7.07 -1.39 0.90
N PRO A 174 7.99 -2.30 0.53
CA PRO A 174 8.37 -2.51 -0.86
C PRO A 174 7.15 -2.72 -1.76
N GLY A 175 7.15 -2.10 -2.94
CA GLY A 175 6.02 -2.15 -3.87
C GLY A 175 4.91 -1.11 -3.61
N PHE A 176 4.89 -0.41 -2.47
CA PHE A 176 3.92 0.68 -2.24
C PHE A 176 4.40 2.01 -2.84
N HIS A 177 4.47 2.06 -4.17
CA HIS A 177 5.02 3.22 -4.89
C HIS A 177 4.15 4.48 -4.80
N THR A 178 2.87 4.34 -4.45
CA THR A 178 1.93 5.45 -4.30
C THR A 178 2.45 6.49 -3.30
N ALA A 179 3.14 6.09 -2.24
CA ALA A 179 3.72 7.04 -1.28
C ALA A 179 4.78 7.96 -1.95
N TYR A 180 5.67 7.39 -2.77
CA TYR A 180 6.69 8.15 -3.49
C TYR A 180 6.07 9.09 -4.52
N VAL A 181 5.03 8.62 -5.23
CA VAL A 181 4.28 9.46 -6.17
C VAL A 181 3.69 10.68 -5.46
N ARG A 182 3.05 10.51 -4.30
CA ARG A 182 2.51 11.63 -3.50
C ARG A 182 3.57 12.63 -3.10
N GLN A 183 4.77 12.15 -2.75
CA GLN A 183 5.87 13.01 -2.33
C GLN A 183 6.33 13.91 -3.50
N VAL A 184 6.51 13.33 -4.69
CA VAL A 184 6.90 14.06 -5.91
C VAL A 184 5.82 15.06 -6.32
N GLU A 185 4.55 14.65 -6.30
CA GLU A 185 3.40 15.52 -6.61
C GLU A 185 3.31 16.71 -5.66
N ALA A 186 3.46 16.48 -4.36
CA ALA A 186 3.40 17.54 -3.35
C ALA A 186 4.60 18.51 -3.47
N CYS A 187 5.82 18.01 -3.71
CA CYS A 187 6.98 18.85 -3.99
C CYS A 187 6.76 19.72 -5.24
N ALA A 188 6.28 19.12 -6.34
CA ALA A 188 5.99 19.84 -7.57
C ALA A 188 4.90 20.91 -7.38
N ALA A 189 3.85 20.61 -6.61
CA ALA A 189 2.79 21.57 -6.31
C ALA A 189 3.29 22.78 -5.50
N LEU A 190 4.34 22.60 -4.67
CA LEU A 190 5.04 23.67 -3.95
C LEU A 190 6.07 24.42 -4.82
N GLY A 191 6.26 24.04 -6.09
CA GLY A 191 7.30 24.58 -6.95
C GLY A 191 8.71 24.06 -6.62
N ARG A 192 8.83 23.07 -5.75
CA ARG A 192 10.10 22.47 -5.28
C ARG A 192 10.54 21.37 -6.23
N TYR A 193 10.71 21.69 -7.52
CA TYR A 193 10.96 20.70 -8.58
C TYR A 193 12.30 19.97 -8.45
N ARG A 194 13.32 20.63 -7.89
CA ARG A 194 14.60 19.97 -7.59
C ARG A 194 14.44 18.87 -6.56
N GLU A 195 13.73 19.16 -5.47
CA GLU A 195 13.46 18.20 -4.41
C GLU A 195 12.52 17.09 -4.89
N ALA A 196 11.58 17.40 -5.80
CA ALA A 196 10.76 16.39 -6.46
C ALA A 196 11.63 15.39 -7.27
N ALA A 197 12.64 15.87 -7.99
CA ALA A 197 13.56 15.02 -8.74
C ALA A 197 14.48 14.19 -7.85
N GLU A 198 15.00 14.79 -6.78
CA GLU A 198 15.80 14.09 -5.76
C GLU A 198 14.97 12.99 -5.06
N ALA A 199 13.73 13.29 -4.69
CA ALA A 199 12.80 12.31 -4.10
C ALA A 199 12.47 11.16 -5.06
N LEU A 200 12.23 11.45 -6.35
CA LEU A 200 11.96 10.44 -7.37
C LEU A 200 13.17 9.49 -7.57
N ALA A 201 14.39 10.04 -7.60
CA ALA A 201 15.61 9.25 -7.70
C ALA A 201 15.83 8.38 -6.45
N ALA A 202 15.71 8.96 -5.26
CA ALA A 202 15.85 8.23 -4.00
C ALA A 202 14.81 7.10 -3.87
N ALA A 203 13.59 7.30 -4.34
CA ALA A 203 12.56 6.27 -4.37
C ALA A 203 12.93 5.09 -5.27
N ALA A 204 13.53 5.34 -6.44
CA ALA A 204 14.01 4.30 -7.35
C ALA A 204 15.24 3.55 -6.83
N GLU A 205 16.11 4.21 -6.07
CA GLU A 205 17.22 3.55 -5.39
C GLU A 205 16.72 2.62 -4.27
N ARG A 206 15.75 3.09 -3.48
CA ARG A 206 15.14 2.33 -2.38
C ARG A 206 14.33 1.14 -2.88
N ASP A 207 13.59 1.31 -3.98
CA ASP A 207 12.83 0.26 -4.63
C ASP A 207 13.08 0.28 -6.15
N PRO A 208 14.05 -0.51 -6.64
CA PRO A 208 14.38 -0.58 -8.08
C PRO A 208 13.22 -1.05 -8.97
N SER A 209 12.18 -1.65 -8.40
CA SER A 209 10.98 -2.01 -9.18
C SER A 209 10.18 -0.77 -9.57
N PHE A 210 10.24 0.31 -8.76
CA PHE A 210 9.52 1.54 -9.03
C PHE A 210 9.98 2.19 -10.35
N ALA A 211 11.28 2.17 -10.64
CA ALA A 211 11.86 2.72 -11.88
C ALA A 211 11.28 2.10 -13.17
N LYS A 212 10.70 0.90 -13.07
CA LYS A 212 10.11 0.17 -14.22
C LYS A 212 8.64 0.52 -14.43
N THR A 213 7.99 1.17 -13.47
CA THR A 213 6.57 1.53 -13.51
C THR A 213 6.27 2.65 -14.52
N GLN A 214 5.01 2.76 -14.94
CA GLN A 214 4.58 3.82 -15.84
C GLN A 214 4.52 5.17 -15.12
N GLU A 215 4.16 5.14 -13.84
CA GLU A 215 4.09 6.28 -12.93
C GLU A 215 5.45 6.95 -12.79
N TYR A 216 6.52 6.17 -12.54
CA TYR A 216 7.88 6.70 -12.49
C TYR A 216 8.29 7.40 -13.79
N LYS A 217 8.05 6.74 -14.94
CA LYS A 217 8.40 7.29 -16.26
C LYS A 217 7.65 8.59 -16.55
N SER A 218 6.38 8.66 -16.18
CA SER A 218 5.55 9.86 -16.31
C SER A 218 6.15 11.03 -15.50
N LEU A 219 6.40 10.82 -14.20
CA LEU A 219 6.97 11.83 -13.32
C LEU A 219 8.37 12.28 -13.77
N SER A 220 9.23 11.33 -14.16
CA SER A 220 10.57 11.62 -14.65
C SER A 220 10.54 12.49 -15.91
N THR A 221 9.59 12.23 -16.82
CA THR A 221 9.41 13.00 -18.05
C THR A 221 8.94 14.42 -17.73
N GLN A 222 7.94 14.56 -16.85
CA GLN A 222 7.42 15.87 -16.43
C GLN A 222 8.51 16.75 -15.79
N LEU A 223 9.31 16.18 -14.88
CA LEU A 223 10.40 16.89 -14.23
C LEU A 223 11.50 17.27 -15.23
N THR A 224 11.84 16.39 -16.17
CA THR A 224 12.82 16.69 -17.22
C THR A 224 12.35 17.82 -18.13
N ALA A 225 11.09 17.80 -18.55
CA ALA A 225 10.50 18.85 -19.38
C ALA A 225 10.51 20.22 -18.66
N TYR A 226 10.22 20.24 -17.35
CA TYR A 226 10.34 21.46 -16.55
C TYR A 226 11.76 22.04 -16.60
N PHE A 227 12.79 21.24 -16.34
CA PHE A 227 14.18 21.74 -16.35
C PHE A 227 14.66 22.15 -17.75
N GLN A 228 14.17 21.52 -18.81
CA GLN A 228 14.48 21.94 -20.18
C GLN A 228 13.78 23.26 -20.55
N GLY A 229 12.57 23.48 -20.05
CA GLY A 229 11.81 24.72 -20.26
C GLY A 229 12.42 25.93 -19.54
N VAL A 230 12.96 25.74 -18.33
CA VAL A 230 13.60 26.82 -17.54
C VAL A 230 14.98 27.23 -18.09
N ARG A 231 15.63 26.39 -18.90
CA ARG A 231 16.93 26.70 -19.53
C ARG A 231 16.83 27.56 -20.80
N LYS A 232 15.62 27.93 -21.22
CA LYS A 232 15.36 28.86 -22.34
C LYS A 232 14.94 30.22 -21.78
#